data_AF-A0A432ES46-F1
#
_entry.id   AF-A0A432ES46-F1
#
_cell.length_a   1.000
_cell.length_b   1.000
_cell.length_c   1.000
_cell.angle_alpha   90.00
_cell.angle_beta   90.00
_cell.angle_gamma   90.00
#
_symmetry.space_group_name_H-M   'P 1'
#
loop_
_entity.id
_entity.type
_entity.pdbx_description
1 polymer ?
#
loop_
_entity_poly.entity_id
_entity_poly.type
_entity_poly.pdbx_seq_one_letter_code
_entity_poly.pdbx_strand_id
1 'polypeptide(L)'
;MSDAEKLKDAAVAALEDYKAEDIRVLDVRDLTDVTDYMIVSNGTSSLHTRAVARNMVDDLKKLGHRPLNEEGDGESNDWVLVDYGDVIVHVMMKEARDFYDLEKFWGEDMQQLVKAARESQ
;
A
#
# COMPACT_ATOMS: atom_id res chain seq x y z
N MET A 1 -10.25 17.58 -2.89
CA MET A 1 -9.67 16.23 -2.88
C MET A 1 -8.56 16.21 -3.91
N SER A 2 -7.31 16.02 -3.46
CA SER A 2 -6.13 15.92 -4.33
C SER A 2 -6.21 14.67 -5.21
N ASP A 3 -5.35 14.58 -6.23
CA ASP A 3 -5.31 13.39 -7.08
C ASP A 3 -4.77 12.17 -6.32
N ALA A 4 -3.82 12.36 -5.41
CA ALA A 4 -3.35 11.32 -4.49
C ALA A 4 -4.47 10.78 -3.59
N GLU A 5 -5.33 11.65 -3.04
CA GLU A 5 -6.48 11.23 -2.22
C GLU A 5 -7.48 10.38 -3.02
N LYS A 6 -7.78 10.78 -4.27
CA LYS A 6 -8.67 10.01 -5.17
C LYS A 6 -8.08 8.65 -5.51
N LEU A 7 -6.79 8.60 -5.82
CA LEU A 7 -6.09 7.37 -6.13
C LEU A 7 -6.09 6.41 -4.93
N LYS A 8 -5.79 6.93 -3.74
CA LYS A 8 -5.82 6.18 -2.49
C LYS A 8 -7.22 5.62 -2.20
N ASP A 9 -8.27 6.43 -2.34
CA ASP A 9 -9.65 5.96 -2.13
C ASP A 9 -10.07 4.90 -3.17
N ALA A 10 -9.68 5.07 -4.44
CA ALA A 10 -9.93 4.09 -5.49
C ALA A 10 -9.20 2.76 -5.24
N ALA A 11 -7.95 2.82 -4.78
CA ALA A 11 -7.18 1.63 -4.41
C ALA A 11 -7.83 0.88 -3.25
N VAL A 12 -8.22 1.58 -2.18
CA VAL A 12 -8.92 0.97 -1.03
C VAL A 12 -10.24 0.32 -1.47
N ALA A 13 -11.06 1.02 -2.26
CA ALA A 13 -12.33 0.48 -2.75
C ALA A 13 -12.12 -0.82 -3.57
N ALA A 14 -11.13 -0.84 -4.45
CA ALA A 14 -10.80 -2.04 -5.23
C ALA A 14 -10.32 -3.19 -4.33
N LEU A 15 -9.47 -2.92 -3.34
CA LEU A 15 -9.04 -3.93 -2.36
C LEU A 15 -10.23 -4.53 -1.59
N GLU A 16 -11.21 -3.71 -1.18
CA GLU A 16 -12.44 -4.15 -0.51
C GLU A 16 -13.35 -4.98 -1.43
N ASP A 17 -13.48 -4.59 -2.70
CA ASP A 17 -14.26 -5.31 -3.71
C ASP A 17 -13.71 -6.73 -3.92
N TYR A 18 -12.37 -6.85 -3.95
CA TYR A 18 -11.68 -8.13 -4.08
C TYR A 18 -11.41 -8.85 -2.76
N LYS A 19 -12.02 -8.40 -1.65
CA LYS A 19 -11.97 -9.09 -0.35
C LYS A 19 -10.57 -9.21 0.25
N ALA A 20 -9.70 -8.22 -0.01
CA ALA A 20 -8.50 -8.05 0.78
C ALA A 20 -8.87 -7.79 2.26
N GLU A 21 -8.07 -8.30 3.17
CA GLU A 21 -8.32 -8.22 4.61
C GLU A 21 -7.41 -7.20 5.28
N ASP A 22 -7.86 -6.63 6.41
CA ASP A 22 -7.07 -5.71 7.25
C ASP A 22 -6.35 -4.60 6.45
N ILE A 23 -7.11 -3.90 5.60
CA ILE A 23 -6.61 -2.80 4.78
C ILE A 23 -6.29 -1.62 5.71
N ARG A 24 -5.04 -1.17 5.65
CA ARG A 24 -4.52 -0.04 6.42
C ARG A 24 -3.92 0.99 5.49
N VAL A 25 -4.28 2.25 5.73
CA VAL A 25 -3.74 3.39 5.02
C VAL A 25 -2.83 4.13 5.99
N LEU A 26 -1.58 4.30 5.59
CA LEU A 26 -0.57 5.06 6.31
C LEU A 26 -0.33 6.36 5.55
N ASP A 27 -0.54 7.49 6.22
CA ASP A 27 -0.15 8.81 5.74
C ASP A 27 1.31 9.04 6.08
N VAL A 28 2.16 9.14 5.06
CA VAL A 28 3.63 9.21 5.23
C VAL A 28 4.23 10.51 4.71
N ARG A 29 3.39 11.49 4.35
CA ARG A 29 3.80 12.80 3.80
C ARG A 29 4.75 13.57 4.71
N ASP A 30 4.60 13.40 6.01
CA ASP A 30 5.50 14.03 6.99
C ASP A 30 6.81 13.25 7.18
N LEU A 31 6.90 12.01 6.70
CA LEU A 31 8.04 11.13 6.89
C LEU A 31 8.96 11.05 5.68
N THR A 32 8.42 11.17 4.47
CA THR A 32 9.17 11.00 3.23
C THR A 32 8.54 11.82 2.11
N ASP A 33 9.37 12.34 1.20
CA ASP A 33 8.94 13.03 -0.03
C ASP A 33 8.70 12.06 -1.19
N VAL A 34 8.86 10.74 -0.97
CA VAL A 34 8.78 9.72 -2.03
C VAL A 34 7.35 9.38 -2.42
N THR A 35 6.43 9.32 -1.44
CA THR A 35 5.03 8.93 -1.66
C THR A 35 4.15 9.60 -0.60
N ASP A 36 2.88 9.85 -0.92
CA ASP A 36 1.95 10.45 0.04
C ASP A 36 1.31 9.39 0.96
N TYR A 37 0.91 8.26 0.38
CA TYR A 37 0.21 7.19 1.11
C TYR A 37 0.81 5.82 0.85
N MET A 38 0.96 5.04 1.92
CA MET A 38 1.20 3.60 1.83
C MET A 38 -0.05 2.85 2.25
N ILE A 39 -0.51 1.93 1.42
CA ILE A 39 -1.61 1.02 1.74
C ILE A 39 -1.03 -0.37 1.98
N VAL A 40 -1.42 -1.02 3.06
CA VAL A 40 -1.03 -2.39 3.39
C VAL A 40 -2.30 -3.22 3.58
N SER A 41 -2.38 -4.37 2.94
CA SER A 41 -3.52 -5.28 3.03
C SER A 41 -3.10 -6.74 2.98
N ASN A 42 -3.96 -7.61 3.50
CA ASN A 42 -3.73 -9.04 3.55
C ASN A 42 -4.47 -9.78 2.42
N GLY A 43 -3.78 -10.70 1.77
CA GLY A 43 -4.38 -11.80 1.02
C GLY A 43 -4.54 -13.04 1.90
N THR A 44 -5.47 -13.92 1.53
CA THR A 44 -5.76 -15.16 2.28
C THR A 44 -5.00 -16.38 1.75
N SER A 45 -4.35 -16.25 0.59
CA SER A 45 -3.43 -17.20 -0.02
C SER A 45 -2.58 -16.46 -1.06
N SER A 46 -1.43 -16.99 -1.46
CA SER A 46 -0.57 -16.37 -2.49
C SER A 46 -1.33 -16.12 -3.81
N LEU A 47 -2.24 -17.03 -4.19
CA LEU A 47 -3.11 -16.85 -5.35
C LEU A 47 -4.08 -15.67 -5.15
N HIS A 48 -4.69 -15.58 -3.97
CA HIS A 48 -5.60 -14.48 -3.65
C HIS A 48 -4.86 -13.14 -3.63
N THR A 49 -3.67 -13.08 -3.01
CA THR A 49 -2.79 -11.90 -3.00
C THR A 49 -2.53 -11.37 -4.40
N ARG A 50 -2.11 -12.23 -5.34
CA ARG A 50 -1.85 -11.83 -6.73
C ARG A 50 -3.13 -11.42 -7.46
N ALA A 51 -4.22 -12.17 -7.26
CA ALA A 51 -5.49 -11.86 -7.90
C ALA A 51 -6.03 -10.49 -7.47
N VAL A 52 -5.98 -10.18 -6.17
CA VAL A 52 -6.37 -8.87 -5.62
C VAL A 52 -5.53 -7.76 -6.25
N ALA A 53 -4.20 -7.88 -6.21
CA ALA A 53 -3.32 -6.84 -6.73
C ALA A 53 -3.53 -6.60 -8.23
N ARG A 54 -3.61 -7.67 -9.03
CA ARG A 54 -3.87 -7.58 -10.47
C ARG A 54 -5.22 -6.94 -10.78
N ASN A 55 -6.29 -7.38 -10.10
CA ASN A 55 -7.61 -6.86 -10.39
C ASN A 55 -7.75 -5.39 -9.95
N MET A 56 -7.15 -5.01 -8.82
CA MET A 56 -7.03 -3.61 -8.40
C MET A 56 -6.34 -2.78 -9.49
N VAL A 57 -5.20 -3.25 -9.99
CA VAL A 57 -4.47 -2.58 -11.07
C VAL A 57 -5.36 -2.42 -12.32
N ASP A 58 -6.09 -3.46 -12.71
CA ASP A 58 -6.99 -3.42 -13.88
C ASP A 58 -8.14 -2.41 -13.69
N ASP A 59 -8.69 -2.29 -12.48
CA ASP A 59 -9.73 -1.31 -12.17
C ASP A 59 -9.19 0.13 -12.14
N LEU A 60 -8.03 0.35 -11.51
CA LEU A 60 -7.38 1.66 -11.49
C LEU A 60 -6.98 2.11 -12.90
N LYS A 61 -6.54 1.17 -13.76
CA LYS A 61 -6.28 1.43 -15.19
C LYS A 61 -7.53 1.94 -15.93
N LYS A 62 -8.73 1.43 -15.63
CA LYS A 62 -9.99 1.92 -16.22
C LYS A 62 -10.35 3.34 -15.75
N LEU A 63 -9.92 3.71 -14.55
CA LEU A 63 -10.08 5.05 -14.00
C LEU A 63 -9.00 6.04 -14.49
N GLY A 64 -8.04 5.57 -15.30
CA GLY A 64 -6.97 6.40 -15.86
C GLY A 64 -5.68 6.41 -15.03
N HIS A 65 -5.61 5.64 -13.94
CA HIS A 65 -4.42 5.50 -13.11
C HIS A 65 -3.59 4.30 -13.58
N ARG A 66 -2.34 4.52 -13.98
CA ARG A 66 -1.41 3.45 -14.36
C ARG A 66 -0.30 3.36 -13.32
N PRO A 67 0.06 2.15 -12.86
CA PRO A 67 1.19 2.00 -11.97
C PRO A 67 2.48 2.36 -12.71
N LEU A 68 3.43 2.94 -11.98
CA LEU A 68 4.81 3.16 -12.40
C LEU A 68 5.58 1.83 -12.41
N ASN A 69 5.32 0.98 -11.41
CA ASN A 69 5.95 -0.32 -11.27
C ASN A 69 5.02 -1.32 -10.57
N GLU A 70 5.19 -2.60 -10.91
CA GLU A 70 4.50 -3.74 -10.30
C GLU A 70 5.56 -4.80 -9.97
N GLU A 71 5.75 -5.11 -8.68
CA GLU A 71 6.71 -6.12 -8.22
C GLU A 71 5.97 -7.26 -7.53
N GLY A 72 6.51 -8.48 -7.65
CA GLY A 72 5.99 -9.61 -6.89
C GLY A 72 4.97 -10.50 -7.61
N ASP A 73 4.76 -10.42 -8.92
CA ASP A 73 3.78 -11.26 -9.65
C ASP A 73 4.24 -12.73 -9.96
N GLY A 74 5.21 -13.25 -9.22
CA GLY A 74 5.68 -14.64 -9.37
C GLY A 74 4.77 -15.66 -8.68
N GLU A 75 4.69 -16.89 -9.20
CA GLU A 75 3.79 -17.94 -8.68
C GLU A 75 3.97 -18.27 -7.18
N SER A 76 5.17 -18.05 -6.64
CA SER A 76 5.54 -18.31 -5.23
C SER A 76 5.53 -17.06 -4.35
N ASN A 77 5.07 -15.91 -4.84
CA ASN A 77 5.16 -14.68 -4.08
C ASN A 77 3.94 -14.48 -3.19
N ASP A 78 4.25 -14.30 -1.91
CA ASP A 78 3.32 -13.97 -0.85
C ASP A 78 3.18 -12.45 -0.66
N TRP A 79 3.76 -11.66 -1.56
CA TRP A 79 3.76 -10.20 -1.49
C TRP A 79 3.83 -9.61 -2.91
N VAL A 80 2.88 -8.74 -3.21
CA VAL A 80 2.84 -7.88 -4.38
C VAL A 80 2.92 -6.42 -3.94
N LEU A 81 3.80 -5.66 -4.60
CA LEU A 81 3.93 -4.21 -4.43
C LEU A 81 3.50 -3.55 -5.74
N VAL A 82 2.62 -2.56 -5.63
CA VAL A 82 2.18 -1.74 -6.76
C VAL A 82 2.47 -0.29 -6.45
N ASP A 83 3.31 0.33 -7.28
CA ASP A 83 3.77 1.70 -7.11
C ASP A 83 3.08 2.62 -8.11
N TYR A 84 2.37 3.65 -7.62
CA TYR A 84 1.77 4.72 -8.42
C TYR A 84 2.44 6.08 -8.23
N GLY A 85 3.59 6.15 -7.53
CA GLY A 85 4.25 7.39 -7.13
C GLY A 85 3.62 7.94 -5.85
N ASP A 86 2.48 8.62 -5.97
CA ASP A 86 1.80 9.26 -4.83
C ASP A 86 1.18 8.23 -3.86
N VAL A 87 0.92 7.01 -4.33
CA VAL A 87 0.36 5.92 -3.53
C VAL A 87 1.13 4.63 -3.82
N ILE A 88 1.60 3.95 -2.76
CA ILE A 88 2.18 2.61 -2.85
C ILE A 88 1.25 1.62 -2.17
N VAL A 89 0.90 0.53 -2.86
CA VAL A 89 0.02 -0.52 -2.34
C VAL A 89 0.78 -1.82 -2.15
N HIS A 90 0.75 -2.33 -0.91
CA HIS A 90 1.29 -3.62 -0.53
C HIS A 90 0.12 -4.59 -0.29
N VAL A 91 0.07 -5.64 -1.10
CA VAL A 91 -0.86 -6.76 -0.88
C VAL A 91 -0.01 -7.97 -0.53
N MET A 92 -0.17 -8.51 0.67
CA MET A 92 0.73 -9.57 1.15
C MET A 92 0.02 -10.60 2.01
N MET A 93 0.60 -11.79 2.18
CA MET A 93 0.12 -12.76 3.17
C MET A 93 0.38 -12.22 4.57
N LYS A 94 -0.46 -12.64 5.52
CA LYS A 94 -0.34 -12.21 6.92
C LYS A 94 1.05 -12.52 7.49
N GLU A 95 1.61 -13.69 7.19
CA GLU A 95 2.93 -14.11 7.67
C GLU A 95 4.05 -13.20 7.14
N ALA A 96 3.96 -12.78 5.88
CA ALA A 96 4.91 -11.83 5.31
C ALA A 96 4.74 -10.45 5.98
N ARG A 97 3.50 -10.00 6.21
CA ARG A 97 3.23 -8.72 6.88
C ARG A 97 3.79 -8.70 8.30
N ASP A 98 3.57 -9.77 9.06
CA ASP A 98 4.09 -9.92 10.42
C ASP A 98 5.62 -9.95 10.44
N PHE A 99 6.26 -10.54 9.41
CA PHE A 99 7.72 -10.61 9.30
C PHE A 99 8.36 -9.25 8.95
N TYR A 100 7.80 -8.54 7.98
CA TYR A 100 8.34 -7.25 7.52
C TYR A 100 7.91 -6.06 8.40
N ASP A 101 6.76 -6.16 9.06
CA ASP A 101 6.24 -5.20 10.04
C ASP A 101 6.27 -3.73 9.57
N LEU A 102 5.88 -3.51 8.30
CA LEU A 102 5.97 -2.20 7.63
C LEU A 102 5.22 -1.10 8.41
N GLU A 103 4.12 -1.46 9.06
CA GLU A 103 3.31 -0.55 9.84
C GLU A 103 4.05 -0.02 11.06
N LYS A 104 4.96 -0.80 11.66
CA LYS A 104 5.80 -0.29 12.74
C LYS A 104 6.86 0.69 12.23
N PHE A 105 7.40 0.43 11.05
CA PHE A 105 8.40 1.31 10.43
C PHE A 105 7.80 2.64 9.94
N TRP A 106 6.58 2.62 9.41
CA TRP A 106 5.94 3.79 8.80
C TRP A 106 4.78 4.38 9.61
N GLY A 107 4.42 3.73 10.72
CA GLY A 107 3.31 4.12 11.57
C GLY A 107 3.68 5.18 12.62
N GLU A 108 2.80 5.30 13.60
CA GLU A 108 2.78 6.41 14.57
C GLU A 108 4.11 6.57 15.33
N ASP A 109 4.77 5.46 15.70
CA ASP A 109 6.05 5.49 16.41
C ASP A 109 7.12 6.25 15.64
N MET A 110 7.24 5.99 14.33
CA MET A 110 8.22 6.67 13.48
C MET A 110 7.82 8.13 13.23
N GLN A 111 6.52 8.41 13.10
CA GLN A 111 6.01 9.78 12.99
C GLN A 111 6.36 10.61 14.23
N GLN A 112 6.19 10.04 15.41
CA GLN A 112 6.51 10.70 16.67
C GLN A 112 8.01 10.99 16.79
N LEU A 113 8.86 10.05 16.37
CA LEU A 113 10.32 10.21 16.34
C LEU A 113 10.77 11.32 15.39
N VAL A 114 10.25 11.36 14.16
CA VAL A 114 10.57 12.41 13.18
C VAL A 114 10.12 13.79 13.69
N LYS A 115 8.92 13.87 14.26
CA LYS A 115 8.40 15.11 14.83
C LYS A 115 9.27 15.62 15.99
N ALA A 116 9.63 14.76 16.93
CA ALA A 116 10.50 15.13 18.04
C ALA A 116 11.89 15.61 17.57
N ALA A 117 12.45 14.97 16.54
CA ALA A 117 13.72 15.38 15.95
C ALA A 117 13.66 16.76 15.28
N ARG A 118 12.54 17.08 14.60
CA ARG A 118 12.32 18.38 13.95
C ARG A 118 12.06 19.51 14.94
N GLU A 119 11.37 19.24 16.05
CA GLU A 119 11.10 20.23 17.11
C GLU A 119 12.33 20.56 17.95
N SER A 120 13.39 19.75 17.87
CA SER A 120 14.66 19.95 18.60
C SER A 120 15.71 20.75 17.79
N GLN A 121 15.36 21.23 16.60
CA GLN A 121 16.20 22.05 15.71
C GLN A 121 15.66 23.48 15.63
#